data_AF-W3AML9-F1
#
_entry.id   AF-W3AML9-F1
#
_cell.length_a   1.000
_cell.length_b   1.000
_cell.length_c   1.000
_cell.angle_alpha   90.00
_cell.angle_beta   90.00
_cell.angle_gamma   90.00
#
_symmetry.space_group_name_H-M   'P 1'
#
loop_
_entity.id
_entity.type
_entity.pdbx_description
1 polymer ?
#
loop_
_entity_poly.entity_id
_entity_poly.type
_entity_poly.pdbx_seq_one_letter_code
_entity_poly.pdbx_strand_id
1 'polypeptide(L)'
;MALLLCNKGARHPFYYEQLDIDLWSVQELSYVIYKYPVIIPPDFVDRKLSTWLRDELNMGILAAKLEQFMNAGEDGNQERLLLMILRESNYYTQAEIARFENEYKKLRNIEKYSFLNMLGDTYFRMNRYGRAIESYEESLFLRSDYNVEMKLAGTYVTVMQYQKASDLYEEVFVSTGSREPLRKLYFISKLEPSIRTIEKYVDSIDVETLADWELEYNNVQAAAEHDLRAGEIHDIYQKNRSAFREHAKIMILKWKREYRSKI
;
A
#
# COMPACT_ATOMS: atom_id res chain seq x y z
N MET A 1 1.29 -5.37 29.42
CA MET A 1 0.43 -5.45 28.21
C MET A 1 -0.91 -6.02 28.65
N ALA A 2 -1.95 -5.20 28.66
CA ALA A 2 -3.32 -5.65 28.90
C ALA A 2 -3.98 -5.96 27.56
N LEU A 3 -4.69 -7.08 27.47
CA LEU A 3 -5.46 -7.46 26.29
C LEU A 3 -6.74 -6.59 26.28
N LEU A 4 -6.81 -5.57 25.43
CA LEU A 4 -8.04 -4.80 25.20
C LEU A 4 -8.92 -5.60 24.24
N LEU A 5 -9.91 -6.31 24.78
CA LEU A 5 -10.92 -7.03 24.00
C LEU A 5 -11.93 -6.04 23.41
N CYS A 6 -12.39 -6.31 22.18
CA CYS A 6 -13.53 -5.60 21.61
C CYS A 6 -14.77 -5.90 22.44
N ASN A 7 -15.45 -4.86 22.95
CA ASN A 7 -16.56 -5.06 23.89
C ASN A 7 -17.84 -5.56 23.18
N LYS A 8 -18.21 -4.93 22.05
CA LYS A 8 -19.41 -5.25 21.26
C LYS A 8 -19.09 -5.17 19.77
N GLY A 9 -19.39 -6.24 19.06
CA GLY A 9 -19.41 -6.27 17.61
C GLY A 9 -20.76 -5.77 17.08
N ALA A 10 -20.72 -5.01 15.99
CA ALA A 10 -21.85 -4.68 15.14
C ALA A 10 -22.52 -5.96 14.59
N ARG A 11 -23.80 -5.87 14.23
CA ARG A 11 -24.47 -6.95 13.49
C ARG A 11 -24.12 -6.88 12.00
N HIS A 12 -23.99 -5.66 11.50
CA HIS A 12 -23.53 -5.36 10.14
C HIS A 12 -22.28 -4.47 10.20
N PRO A 13 -21.19 -4.86 9.53
CA PRO A 13 -19.95 -4.12 9.61
C PRO A 13 -20.02 -2.80 8.84
N PHE A 14 -19.18 -1.85 9.24
CA PHE A 14 -18.86 -0.70 8.41
C PHE A 14 -17.73 -1.09 7.46
N TYR A 15 -18.07 -1.27 6.18
CA TYR A 15 -17.07 -1.54 5.15
C TYR A 15 -16.24 -0.29 4.87
N TYR A 16 -14.92 -0.37 5.15
CA TYR A 16 -13.97 0.69 4.88
C TYR A 16 -13.23 0.45 3.57
N GLU A 17 -13.70 1.11 2.52
CA GLU A 17 -13.24 0.95 1.14
C GLU A 17 -11.73 1.14 0.98
N GLN A 18 -11.13 2.08 1.72
CA GLN A 18 -9.73 2.42 1.47
C GLN A 18 -8.76 1.30 1.86
N LEU A 19 -9.18 0.48 2.84
CA LEU A 19 -8.44 -0.67 3.31
C LEU A 19 -9.11 -1.99 2.94
N ASP A 20 -10.25 -2.00 2.24
CA ASP A 20 -11.00 -3.20 1.87
C ASP A 20 -11.15 -4.15 3.08
N ILE A 21 -11.68 -3.60 4.17
CA ILE A 21 -11.93 -4.32 5.42
C ILE A 21 -13.30 -3.98 5.99
N ASP A 22 -13.88 -4.97 6.67
CA ASP A 22 -15.08 -4.83 7.47
C ASP A 22 -14.72 -4.44 8.91
N LEU A 23 -15.21 -3.29 9.36
CA LEU A 23 -15.07 -2.84 10.74
C LEU A 23 -16.31 -3.27 11.54
N TRP A 24 -16.09 -4.03 12.60
CA TRP A 24 -17.12 -4.60 13.46
C TRP A 24 -17.23 -3.86 14.79
N SER A 25 -16.26 -3.05 15.19
CA SER A 25 -16.31 -2.36 16.49
C SER A 25 -15.73 -0.95 16.45
N VAL A 26 -16.04 -0.16 17.47
CA VAL A 26 -15.43 1.18 17.64
C VAL A 26 -13.93 1.08 17.93
N GLN A 27 -13.46 -0.03 18.50
CA GLN A 27 -12.04 -0.28 18.73
C GLN A 27 -11.30 -0.51 17.41
N GLU A 28 -11.86 -1.29 16.49
CA GLU A 28 -11.28 -1.49 15.14
C GLU A 28 -11.30 -0.20 14.33
N LEU A 29 -12.40 0.56 14.38
CA LEU A 29 -12.48 1.89 13.78
C LEU A 29 -11.38 2.81 14.35
N SER A 30 -11.23 2.83 15.67
CA SER A 30 -10.23 3.64 16.35
C SER A 30 -8.82 3.20 15.99
N TYR A 31 -8.57 1.89 15.89
CA TYR A 31 -7.31 1.33 15.44
C TYR A 31 -6.95 1.82 14.04
N VAL A 32 -7.90 1.79 13.10
CA VAL A 32 -7.68 2.28 11.74
C VAL A 32 -7.37 3.77 11.72
N ILE A 33 -8.16 4.59 12.43
CA ILE A 33 -7.95 6.04 12.54
C ILE A 33 -6.53 6.34 13.05
N TYR A 34 -6.14 5.72 14.16
CA TYR A 34 -4.87 6.01 14.81
C TYR A 34 -3.68 5.45 14.02
N LYS A 35 -3.78 4.23 13.49
CA LYS A 35 -2.66 3.54 12.86
C LYS A 35 -2.40 4.01 11.43
N TYR A 36 -3.43 4.45 10.72
CA TYR A 36 -3.37 4.78 9.30
C TYR A 36 -3.91 6.18 8.98
N PRO A 37 -3.42 7.25 9.64
CA PRO A 37 -3.96 8.60 9.48
C PRO A 37 -3.84 9.13 8.04
N VAL A 38 -2.81 8.69 7.30
CA VAL A 38 -2.58 9.08 5.90
C VAL A 38 -3.68 8.54 4.97
N ILE A 39 -4.31 7.41 5.32
CA ILE A 39 -5.31 6.75 4.47
C ILE A 39 -6.72 7.32 4.74
N ILE A 40 -6.91 8.07 5.84
CA ILE A 40 -8.21 8.63 6.23
C ILE A 40 -8.61 9.75 5.25
N PRO A 41 -9.74 9.60 4.51
CA PRO A 41 -10.23 10.63 3.61
C PRO A 41 -10.55 11.95 4.33
N PRO A 42 -10.48 13.09 3.63
CA PRO A 42 -10.79 14.39 4.21
C PRO A 42 -12.25 14.60 4.62
N ASP A 43 -13.13 13.65 4.32
CA ASP A 43 -14.56 13.60 4.60
C ASP A 43 -14.97 12.28 5.28
N PHE A 44 -14.01 11.58 5.91
CA PHE A 44 -14.20 10.23 6.45
C PHE A 44 -15.34 10.11 7.47
N VAL A 45 -15.48 11.07 8.39
CA VAL A 45 -16.59 11.09 9.34
C VAL A 45 -17.77 11.79 8.67
N ASP A 46 -18.67 10.98 8.15
CA ASP A 46 -19.87 11.39 7.45
C ASP A 46 -21.15 10.87 8.17
N ARG A 47 -22.30 11.11 7.52
CA ARG A 47 -23.60 10.64 8.02
C ARG A 47 -23.73 9.11 8.02
N LYS A 48 -23.05 8.41 7.09
CA LYS A 48 -23.07 6.94 7.03
C LYS A 48 -22.38 6.37 8.27
N LEU A 49 -21.20 6.89 8.62
CA LEU A 49 -20.45 6.49 9.80
C LEU A 49 -21.19 6.85 11.09
N SER A 50 -21.76 8.06 11.20
CA SER A 50 -22.54 8.45 12.39
C SER A 50 -23.76 7.55 12.61
N THR A 51 -24.45 7.18 11.53
CA THR A 51 -25.60 6.25 11.58
C THR A 51 -25.16 4.86 12.02
N TRP A 52 -24.05 4.34 11.48
CA TRP A 52 -23.50 3.05 11.91
C TRP A 52 -23.12 3.04 13.40
N LEU A 53 -22.44 4.08 13.88
CA LEU A 53 -22.11 4.22 15.32
C LEU A 53 -23.37 4.20 16.20
N ARG A 54 -24.45 4.87 15.76
CA ARG A 54 -25.73 4.91 16.47
C ARG A 54 -26.41 3.54 16.49
N ASP A 55 -26.63 2.95 15.32
CA ASP A 55 -27.57 1.84 15.15
C ASP A 55 -26.90 0.49 15.40
N GLU A 56 -25.66 0.32 14.97
CA GLU A 56 -24.95 -0.96 15.07
C GLU A 56 -24.15 -1.09 16.37
N LEU A 57 -23.59 0.02 16.88
CA LEU A 57 -22.77 0.03 18.09
C LEU A 57 -23.47 0.61 19.32
N ASN A 58 -24.72 1.07 19.20
CA ASN A 58 -25.48 1.73 20.27
C ASN A 58 -24.79 2.99 20.84
N MET A 59 -23.98 3.69 20.04
CA MET A 59 -23.27 4.91 20.44
C MET A 59 -24.05 6.18 20.04
N GLY A 60 -25.36 6.20 20.32
CA GLY A 60 -26.25 7.29 19.87
C GLY A 60 -25.87 8.68 20.38
N ILE A 61 -25.30 8.78 21.58
CA ILE A 61 -24.80 10.05 22.14
C ILE A 61 -23.60 10.56 21.32
N LEU A 62 -22.63 9.70 21.01
CA LEU A 62 -21.48 10.06 20.16
C LEU A 62 -21.98 10.49 18.77
N ALA A 63 -22.86 9.69 18.15
CA ALA A 63 -23.41 10.00 16.83
C ALA A 63 -24.12 11.37 16.78
N ALA A 64 -24.96 11.67 17.78
CA ALA A 64 -25.63 12.97 17.87
C ALA A 64 -24.64 14.13 18.04
N LYS A 65 -23.59 13.97 18.86
CA LYS A 65 -22.53 14.97 18.99
C LYS A 65 -21.80 15.17 17.66
N LEU A 66 -21.43 14.10 16.96
CA LEU A 66 -20.77 14.17 15.64
C LEU A 66 -21.63 14.94 14.63
N GLU A 67 -22.91 14.60 14.53
CA GLU A 67 -23.85 15.27 13.62
C GLU A 67 -24.07 16.74 13.96
N GLN A 68 -24.11 17.10 15.24
CA GLN A 68 -24.18 18.49 15.66
C GLN A 68 -22.97 19.29 15.15
N PHE A 69 -21.76 18.73 15.25
CA PHE A 69 -20.55 19.39 14.75
C PHE A 69 -20.49 19.43 13.22
N MET A 70 -20.94 18.38 12.53
CA MET A 70 -21.01 18.38 11.06
C MET A 70 -21.97 19.44 10.52
N ASN A 71 -23.09 19.70 11.21
CA ASN A 71 -24.12 20.65 10.77
C ASN A 71 -23.82 22.11 11.15
N ALA A 72 -22.76 22.38 11.91
CA ALA A 72 -22.47 23.72 12.45
C ALA A 72 -21.89 24.72 11.41
N GLY A 73 -21.74 24.32 10.13
CA GLY A 73 -21.52 25.25 9.01
C GLY A 73 -20.10 25.77 8.80
N GLU A 74 -19.16 25.46 9.70
CA GLU A 74 -17.75 25.33 9.33
C GLU A 74 -17.60 23.90 8.81
N ASP A 75 -17.03 23.65 7.64
CA ASP A 75 -16.73 22.28 7.17
C ASP A 75 -16.07 21.50 8.30
N GLY A 76 -16.88 20.68 9.00
CA GLY A 76 -16.62 20.32 10.39
C GLY A 76 -15.25 19.68 10.49
N ASN A 77 -14.32 20.33 11.20
CA ASN A 77 -12.92 19.93 11.23
C ASN A 77 -12.83 18.42 11.53
N GLN A 78 -12.56 17.61 10.51
CA GLN A 78 -12.55 16.15 10.61
C GLN A 78 -11.61 15.69 11.71
N GLU A 79 -10.52 16.41 11.95
CA GLU A 79 -9.63 16.18 13.07
C GLU A 79 -10.40 16.10 14.40
N ARG A 80 -11.30 17.06 14.66
CA ARG A 80 -12.11 17.10 15.88
C ARG A 80 -13.06 15.90 15.94
N LEU A 81 -13.68 15.53 14.82
CA LEU A 81 -14.58 14.38 14.74
C LEU A 81 -13.84 13.06 15.01
N LEU A 82 -12.65 12.89 14.41
CA LEU A 82 -11.76 11.75 14.65
C LEU A 82 -11.34 11.69 16.12
N LEU A 83 -10.94 12.82 16.71
CA LEU A 83 -10.57 12.88 18.13
C LEU A 83 -11.74 12.54 19.06
N MET A 84 -12.97 12.91 18.70
CA MET A 84 -14.16 12.51 19.46
C MET A 84 -14.37 11.00 19.44
N ILE A 85 -14.22 10.36 18.28
CA ILE A 85 -14.31 8.89 18.16
C ILE A 85 -13.21 8.23 18.99
N LEU A 86 -11.96 8.66 18.87
CA LEU A 86 -10.83 8.07 19.61
C LEU A 86 -11.03 8.18 21.12
N ARG A 87 -11.51 9.32 21.63
CA ARG A 87 -11.78 9.53 23.07
C ARG A 87 -12.92 8.65 23.57
N GLU A 88 -14.04 8.61 22.85
CA GLU A 88 -15.23 7.86 23.27
C GLU A 88 -15.05 6.33 23.10
N SER A 89 -14.12 5.88 22.25
CA SER A 89 -13.76 4.46 22.11
C SER A 89 -13.12 3.85 23.37
N ASN A 90 -12.47 4.70 24.18
CA ASN A 90 -11.61 4.31 25.30
C ASN A 90 -10.53 3.26 24.93
N TYR A 91 -10.14 3.19 23.65
CA TYR A 91 -9.14 2.24 23.16
C TYR A 91 -7.70 2.75 23.30
N TYR A 92 -7.52 4.07 23.20
CA TYR A 92 -6.22 4.74 23.33
C TYR A 92 -6.15 5.60 24.59
N THR A 93 -4.95 5.72 25.15
CA THR A 93 -4.66 6.64 26.25
C THR A 93 -4.71 8.09 25.79
N GLN A 94 -4.89 9.04 26.71
CA GLN A 94 -4.86 10.47 26.38
C GLN A 94 -3.52 10.91 25.77
N ALA A 95 -2.41 10.29 26.19
CA ALA A 95 -1.09 10.55 25.62
C ALA A 95 -0.99 10.08 24.17
N GLU A 96 -1.57 8.92 23.84
CA GLU A 96 -1.67 8.44 22.45
C GLU A 96 -2.54 9.37 21.62
N ILE A 97 -3.73 9.73 22.10
CA ILE A 97 -4.63 10.64 21.38
C ILE A 97 -3.95 11.99 21.10
N ALA A 98 -3.18 12.53 22.05
CA ALA A 98 -2.40 13.75 21.85
C ALA A 98 -1.28 13.58 20.81
N ARG A 99 -0.65 12.40 20.72
CA ARG A 99 0.31 12.10 19.64
C ARG A 99 -0.37 12.09 18.28
N PHE A 100 -1.51 11.41 18.16
CA PHE A 100 -2.31 11.39 16.94
C PHE A 100 -2.72 12.80 16.51
N GLU A 101 -3.21 13.62 17.44
CA GLU A 101 -3.59 15.02 17.16
C GLU A 101 -2.42 15.80 16.51
N ASN A 102 -1.23 15.68 17.10
CA ASN A 102 -0.04 16.35 16.57
C ASN A 102 0.40 15.80 15.21
N GLU A 103 0.33 14.50 14.99
CA GLU A 103 0.67 13.87 13.71
C GLU A 103 -0.34 14.23 12.62
N TYR A 104 -1.64 14.19 12.93
CA TYR A 104 -2.70 14.51 11.98
C TYR A 104 -2.67 15.98 11.56
N LYS A 105 -2.43 16.92 12.50
CA LYS A 105 -2.22 18.35 12.17
C LYS A 105 -1.05 18.54 11.19
N LYS A 106 0.06 17.82 11.40
CA LYS A 106 1.19 17.88 10.46
C LYS A 106 0.76 17.39 9.08
N LEU A 107 0.07 16.26 8.99
CA LEU A 107 -0.41 15.72 7.71
C LEU A 107 -1.30 16.70 6.94
N ARG A 108 -2.17 17.45 7.63
CA ARG A 108 -3.04 18.45 6.99
C ARG A 108 -2.32 19.70 6.49
N ASN A 109 -1.10 19.95 6.96
CA ASN A 109 -0.28 21.08 6.54
C ASN A 109 0.78 20.70 5.49
N ILE A 110 0.84 19.44 5.07
CA ILE A 110 1.75 19.00 3.99
C ILE A 110 1.14 19.35 2.63
N GLU A 111 1.99 19.75 1.68
CA GLU A 111 1.58 20.01 0.30
C GLU A 111 0.97 18.75 -0.35
N LYS A 112 -0.09 18.92 -1.14
CA LYS A 112 -0.90 17.81 -1.67
C LYS A 112 -0.06 16.73 -2.39
N TYR A 113 0.91 17.12 -3.22
CA TYR A 113 1.75 16.14 -3.93
C TYR A 113 2.59 15.28 -2.97
N SER A 114 3.10 15.87 -1.88
CA SER A 114 3.91 15.17 -0.88
C SER A 114 3.03 14.23 -0.04
N PHE A 115 1.81 14.67 0.29
CA PHE A 115 0.81 13.80 0.91
C PHE A 115 0.48 12.58 0.04
N LEU A 116 0.27 12.77 -1.26
CA LEU A 116 0.00 11.68 -2.22
C LEU A 116 1.17 10.70 -2.34
N ASN A 117 2.41 11.19 -2.32
CA ASN A 117 3.61 10.33 -2.26
C ASN A 117 3.61 9.47 -0.98
N MET A 118 3.33 10.06 0.19
CA MET A 118 3.21 9.33 1.45
C MET A 118 2.06 8.30 1.44
N LEU A 119 0.95 8.64 0.77
CA LEU A 119 -0.18 7.75 0.59
C LEU A 119 0.21 6.53 -0.28
N GLY A 120 0.91 6.77 -1.38
CA GLY A 120 1.48 5.73 -2.23
C GLY A 120 2.43 4.81 -1.47
N ASP A 121 3.36 5.36 -0.68
CA ASP A 121 4.28 4.59 0.18
C ASP A 121 3.52 3.73 1.20
N THR A 122 2.38 4.21 1.68
CA THR A 122 1.55 3.50 2.65
C THR A 122 0.81 2.35 1.99
N TYR A 123 0.17 2.57 0.84
CA TYR A 123 -0.48 1.50 0.08
C TYR A 123 0.52 0.45 -0.41
N PHE A 124 1.72 0.86 -0.84
CA PHE A 124 2.77 -0.05 -1.26
C PHE A 124 3.16 -1.01 -0.13
N ARG A 125 3.39 -0.49 1.08
CA ARG A 125 3.71 -1.31 2.28
C ARG A 125 2.57 -2.25 2.69
N MET A 126 1.33 -1.91 2.33
CA MET A 126 0.15 -2.76 2.52
C MET A 126 -0.05 -3.79 1.41
N ASN A 127 0.83 -3.83 0.41
CA ASN A 127 0.69 -4.62 -0.82
C ASN A 127 -0.56 -4.26 -1.65
N ARG A 128 -1.08 -3.03 -1.53
CA ARG A 128 -2.17 -2.50 -2.36
C ARG A 128 -1.58 -1.70 -3.51
N TYR A 129 -0.93 -2.40 -4.43
CA TYR A 129 -0.13 -1.80 -5.49
C TYR A 129 -0.94 -0.98 -6.48
N GLY A 130 -2.19 -1.35 -6.80
CA GLY A 130 -3.06 -0.54 -7.65
C GLY A 130 -3.28 0.87 -7.10
N ARG A 131 -3.64 0.96 -5.81
CA ARG A 131 -3.83 2.25 -5.11
C ARG A 131 -2.52 3.01 -4.89
N ALA A 132 -1.41 2.29 -4.74
CA ALA A 132 -0.08 2.91 -4.69
C ALA A 132 0.27 3.58 -6.02
N ILE A 133 0.02 2.90 -7.15
CA ILE A 133 0.20 3.45 -8.50
C ILE A 133 -0.64 4.71 -8.68
N GLU A 134 -1.94 4.65 -8.39
CA GLU A 134 -2.85 5.81 -8.49
C GLU A 134 -2.33 7.01 -7.68
N SER A 135 -1.87 6.77 -6.45
CA SER A 135 -1.37 7.83 -5.56
C SER A 135 -0.07 8.46 -6.08
N TYR A 136 0.87 7.65 -6.59
CA TYR A 136 2.11 8.16 -7.16
C TYR A 136 1.86 8.92 -8.47
N GLU A 137 0.97 8.42 -9.34
CA GLU A 137 0.58 9.10 -10.58
C GLU A 137 -0.09 10.46 -10.28
N GLU A 138 -1.00 10.53 -9.32
CA GLU A 138 -1.61 11.80 -8.92
C GLU A 138 -0.56 12.75 -8.29
N SER A 139 0.39 12.22 -7.53
CA SER A 139 1.51 13.01 -6.98
C SER A 139 2.35 13.65 -8.10
N LEU A 140 2.74 12.85 -9.09
CA LEU A 140 3.54 13.28 -10.24
C LEU A 140 2.80 14.24 -11.17
N PHE A 141 1.49 14.06 -11.30
CA PHE A 141 0.64 15.00 -12.04
C PHE A 141 0.68 16.41 -11.43
N LEU A 142 0.77 16.52 -10.10
CA LEU A 142 0.86 17.81 -9.41
C LEU A 142 2.28 18.39 -9.43
N ARG A 143 3.31 17.54 -9.30
CA ARG A 143 4.71 17.95 -9.29
C ARG A 143 5.60 16.79 -9.72
N SER A 144 6.36 16.98 -10.79
CA SER A 144 7.41 16.03 -11.18
C SER A 144 8.46 15.88 -10.08
N ASP A 145 8.81 14.64 -9.79
CA ASP A 145 9.81 14.24 -8.80
C ASP A 145 10.39 12.88 -9.20
N TYR A 146 11.66 12.86 -9.63
CA TYR A 146 12.35 11.65 -10.06
C TYR A 146 12.37 10.55 -8.99
N ASN A 147 12.32 10.89 -7.70
CA ASN A 147 12.23 9.87 -6.64
C ASN A 147 10.86 9.18 -6.65
N VAL A 148 9.79 9.93 -6.92
CA VAL A 148 8.44 9.37 -7.02
C VAL A 148 8.28 8.56 -8.31
N GLU A 149 8.89 8.99 -9.41
CA GLU A 149 8.97 8.20 -10.66
C GLU A 149 9.68 6.86 -10.43
N MET A 150 10.82 6.85 -9.72
CA MET A 150 11.53 5.62 -9.35
C MET A 150 10.67 4.68 -8.50
N LYS A 151 9.87 5.20 -7.57
CA LYS A 151 8.93 4.41 -6.75
C LYS A 151 7.78 3.85 -7.59
N LEU A 152 7.23 4.66 -8.49
CA LEU A 152 6.17 4.23 -9.41
C LEU A 152 6.68 3.13 -10.34
N ALA A 153 7.86 3.31 -10.95
CA ALA A 153 8.53 2.30 -11.77
C ALA A 153 8.77 0.99 -10.98
N GLY A 154 9.25 1.08 -9.74
CA GLY A 154 9.42 -0.09 -8.88
C GLY A 154 8.10 -0.79 -8.52
N THR A 155 7.02 -0.01 -8.39
CA THR A 155 5.67 -0.56 -8.20
C THR A 155 5.19 -1.28 -9.45
N TYR A 156 5.47 -0.73 -10.65
CA TYR A 156 5.19 -1.40 -11.92
C TYR A 156 5.97 -2.70 -12.10
N VAL A 157 7.24 -2.77 -11.69
CA VAL A 157 7.99 -4.04 -11.63
C VAL A 157 7.30 -5.04 -10.70
N THR A 158 6.85 -4.60 -9.53
CA THR A 158 6.18 -5.45 -8.53
C THR A 158 4.90 -6.08 -9.07
N VAL A 159 4.15 -5.35 -9.90
CA VAL A 159 2.95 -5.88 -10.58
C VAL A 159 3.24 -6.46 -11.97
N MET A 160 4.51 -6.69 -12.32
CA MET A 160 4.97 -7.28 -13.59
C MET A 160 4.58 -6.47 -14.85
N GLN A 161 4.34 -5.16 -14.71
CA GLN A 161 4.16 -4.24 -15.83
C GLN A 161 5.53 -3.71 -16.28
N TYR A 162 6.38 -4.62 -16.75
CA TYR A 162 7.79 -4.35 -17.00
C TYR A 162 8.02 -3.28 -18.07
N GLN A 163 7.18 -3.21 -19.11
CA GLN A 163 7.32 -2.17 -20.14
C GLN A 163 7.14 -0.77 -19.54
N LYS A 164 6.07 -0.54 -18.78
CA LYS A 164 5.84 0.75 -18.11
C LYS A 164 6.94 1.10 -17.12
N ALA A 165 7.41 0.11 -16.35
CA ALA A 165 8.53 0.31 -15.45
C ALA A 165 9.80 0.72 -16.21
N SER A 166 10.05 0.08 -17.35
CA SER A 166 11.19 0.39 -18.20
C SER A 166 11.10 1.80 -18.80
N ASP A 167 9.92 2.22 -19.25
CA ASP A 167 9.75 3.55 -19.84
C ASP A 167 10.07 4.64 -18.80
N LEU A 168 9.57 4.48 -17.56
CA LEU A 168 9.86 5.43 -16.47
C LEU A 168 11.33 5.39 -16.02
N TYR A 169 11.94 4.21 -15.91
CA TYR A 169 13.37 4.15 -15.56
C TYR A 169 14.26 4.76 -16.64
N GLU A 170 13.92 4.60 -17.92
CA GLU A 170 14.59 5.28 -19.02
C GLU A 170 14.43 6.80 -18.93
N GLU A 171 13.21 7.29 -18.68
CA GLU A 171 12.95 8.73 -18.51
C GLU A 171 13.77 9.34 -17.36
N VAL A 172 13.80 8.68 -16.20
CA VAL A 172 14.61 9.12 -15.06
C VAL A 172 16.10 9.08 -15.40
N PHE A 173 16.58 8.04 -16.09
CA PHE A 173 17.97 7.93 -16.52
C PHE A 173 18.36 9.07 -17.46
N VAL A 174 17.59 9.29 -18.53
CA VAL A 174 17.85 10.33 -19.52
C VAL A 174 17.88 11.72 -18.88
N SER A 175 17.00 11.96 -17.90
CA SER A 175 16.87 13.26 -17.26
C SER A 175 17.94 13.53 -16.19
N THR A 176 18.39 12.50 -15.48
CA THR A 176 19.27 12.66 -14.30
C THR A 176 20.71 12.19 -14.52
N GLY A 177 20.95 11.32 -15.50
CA GLY A 177 22.23 10.61 -15.68
C GLY A 177 22.56 9.64 -14.53
N SER A 178 21.62 9.37 -13.62
CA SER A 178 21.83 8.48 -12.47
C SER A 178 22.02 7.03 -12.91
N ARG A 179 22.96 6.31 -12.30
CA ARG A 179 23.20 4.89 -12.63
C ARG A 179 22.12 3.94 -12.11
N GLU A 180 21.38 4.31 -11.07
CA GLU A 180 20.41 3.40 -10.45
C GLU A 180 19.24 3.01 -11.36
N PRO A 181 18.57 3.93 -12.10
CA PRO A 181 17.55 3.53 -13.09
C PRO A 181 18.12 2.59 -14.17
N LEU A 182 19.37 2.82 -14.61
CA LEU A 182 20.04 1.97 -15.60
C LEU A 182 20.28 0.55 -15.07
N ARG A 183 20.67 0.41 -13.81
CA ARG A 183 20.74 -0.87 -13.10
C ARG A 183 19.37 -1.57 -13.05
N LYS A 184 18.28 -0.83 -12.79
CA LYS A 184 16.92 -1.41 -12.82
C LYS A 184 16.51 -1.88 -14.21
N LEU A 185 16.83 -1.11 -15.26
CA LEU A 185 16.60 -1.52 -16.66
C LEU A 185 17.33 -2.81 -17.01
N TYR A 186 18.58 -2.95 -16.56
CA TYR A 186 19.34 -4.18 -16.72
C TYR A 186 18.63 -5.37 -16.05
N PHE A 187 18.18 -5.24 -14.80
CA PHE A 187 17.43 -6.31 -14.13
C PHE A 187 16.09 -6.63 -14.80
N ILE A 188 15.38 -5.62 -15.32
CA ILE A 188 14.16 -5.85 -16.11
C ILE A 188 14.48 -6.70 -17.35
N SER A 189 15.58 -6.43 -18.06
CA SER A 189 15.95 -7.23 -19.25
C SER A 189 16.24 -8.70 -18.94
N LYS A 190 16.68 -9.01 -17.71
CA LYS A 190 16.87 -10.38 -17.23
C LYS A 190 15.55 -11.05 -16.88
N LEU A 191 14.63 -10.30 -16.27
CA LEU A 191 13.30 -10.79 -15.88
C LEU A 191 12.37 -10.96 -17.08
N GLU A 192 12.42 -10.04 -18.04
CA GLU A 192 11.58 -10.00 -19.23
C GLU A 192 12.44 -9.68 -20.47
N PRO A 193 13.03 -10.70 -21.12
CA PRO A 193 13.96 -10.53 -22.25
C PRO A 193 13.37 -9.87 -23.50
N SER A 194 12.05 -9.72 -23.60
CA SER A 194 11.43 -8.97 -24.69
C SER A 194 11.63 -7.45 -24.56
N ILE A 195 11.97 -6.96 -23.36
CA ILE A 195 12.20 -5.54 -23.09
C ILE A 195 13.68 -5.24 -23.24
N ARG A 196 13.99 -4.47 -24.28
CA ARG A 196 15.37 -4.21 -24.75
C ARG A 196 15.85 -2.79 -24.50
N THR A 197 15.14 -2.03 -23.66
CA THR A 197 15.44 -0.62 -23.40
C THR A 197 16.88 -0.39 -22.95
N ILE A 198 17.44 -1.29 -22.14
CA ILE A 198 18.83 -1.22 -21.68
C ILE A 198 19.85 -1.31 -22.82
N GLU A 199 19.55 -2.02 -23.93
CA GLU A 199 20.50 -2.24 -25.04
C GLU A 199 20.99 -0.94 -25.67
N LYS A 200 20.18 0.13 -25.61
CA LYS A 200 20.55 1.49 -26.06
C LYS A 200 21.77 2.06 -25.33
N TYR A 201 22.04 1.55 -24.12
CA TYR A 201 22.97 2.13 -23.16
C TYR A 201 24.05 1.15 -22.69
N VAL A 202 23.92 -0.16 -22.95
CA VAL A 202 24.88 -1.19 -22.47
C VAL A 202 26.33 -0.85 -22.81
N ASP A 203 26.60 -0.38 -24.03
CA ASP A 203 27.95 -0.05 -24.50
C ASP A 203 28.60 1.11 -23.73
N SER A 204 27.81 1.92 -23.02
CA SER A 204 28.29 3.02 -22.17
C SER A 204 28.59 2.60 -20.73
N ILE A 205 28.28 1.36 -20.36
CA ILE A 205 28.46 0.82 -19.02
C ILE A 205 29.80 0.08 -18.98
N ASP A 206 30.61 0.35 -17.96
CA ASP A 206 31.87 -0.34 -17.79
C ASP A 206 31.67 -1.83 -17.45
N VAL A 207 32.62 -2.66 -17.90
CA VAL A 207 32.56 -4.12 -17.80
C VAL A 207 32.50 -4.58 -16.33
N GLU A 208 33.19 -3.87 -15.43
CA GLU A 208 33.18 -4.17 -14.00
C GLU A 208 31.78 -3.97 -13.40
N THR A 209 31.13 -2.84 -13.68
CA THR A 209 29.77 -2.55 -13.24
C THR A 209 28.75 -3.57 -13.77
N LEU A 210 28.87 -3.96 -15.05
CA LEU A 210 28.00 -5.01 -15.61
C LEU A 210 28.21 -6.36 -14.92
N ALA A 211 29.46 -6.73 -14.61
CA ALA A 211 29.78 -7.96 -13.90
C ALA A 211 29.21 -7.95 -12.47
N ASP A 212 29.26 -6.80 -11.78
CA ASP A 212 28.69 -6.63 -10.44
C ASP A 212 27.16 -6.81 -10.46
N TRP A 213 26.47 -6.23 -11.46
CA TRP A 213 25.03 -6.39 -11.60
C TRP A 213 24.64 -7.83 -11.96
N GLU A 214 25.39 -8.47 -12.85
CA GLU A 214 25.19 -9.88 -13.20
C GLU A 214 25.35 -10.77 -11.95
N LEU A 215 26.39 -10.53 -11.15
CA LEU A 215 26.63 -11.25 -9.90
C LEU A 215 25.48 -11.04 -8.90
N GLU A 216 25.01 -9.80 -8.73
CA GLU A 216 23.87 -9.50 -7.88
C GLU A 216 22.61 -10.26 -8.31
N TYR A 217 22.27 -10.19 -9.60
CA TYR A 217 21.11 -10.89 -10.15
C TYR A 217 21.20 -12.41 -9.92
N ASN A 218 22.35 -13.00 -10.21
CA ASN A 218 22.59 -14.44 -10.04
C ASN A 218 22.48 -14.86 -8.57
N ASN A 219 22.98 -14.04 -7.63
CA ASN A 219 22.85 -14.32 -6.20
C ASN A 219 21.38 -14.32 -5.74
N VAL A 220 20.59 -13.34 -6.20
CA VAL A 220 19.15 -13.27 -5.89
C VAL A 220 18.39 -14.43 -6.52
N GLN A 221 18.69 -14.77 -7.77
CA GLN A 221 18.09 -15.92 -8.46
C GLN A 221 18.39 -17.23 -7.74
N ALA A 222 19.65 -17.49 -7.39
CA ALA A 222 20.04 -18.69 -6.65
C ALA A 222 19.33 -18.78 -5.29
N ALA A 223 19.22 -17.66 -4.56
CA ALA A 223 18.46 -17.62 -3.31
C ALA A 223 16.97 -17.93 -3.51
N ALA A 224 16.37 -17.44 -4.60
CA ALA A 224 14.96 -17.69 -4.92
C ALA A 224 14.71 -19.15 -5.35
N GLU A 225 15.64 -19.78 -6.06
CA GLU A 225 15.58 -21.19 -6.45
C GLU A 225 15.63 -22.14 -5.25
N HIS A 226 16.32 -21.73 -4.18
CA HIS A 226 16.40 -22.46 -2.91
C HIS A 226 15.29 -22.10 -1.91
N ASP A 227 14.28 -21.32 -2.31
CA ASP A 227 13.15 -21.02 -1.44
C ASP A 227 12.35 -22.30 -1.11
N LEU A 228 11.87 -22.38 0.13
CA LEU A 228 11.12 -23.55 0.63
C LEU A 228 9.94 -23.90 -0.28
N ARG A 229 9.23 -22.89 -0.80
CA ARG A 229 8.07 -23.11 -1.67
C ARG A 229 8.48 -23.67 -3.03
N ALA A 230 9.62 -23.25 -3.56
CA ALA A 230 10.16 -23.78 -4.82
C ALA A 230 10.54 -25.25 -4.64
N GLY A 231 11.17 -25.60 -3.51
CA GLY A 231 11.47 -26.99 -3.14
C GLY A 231 10.22 -27.87 -3.00
N GLU A 232 9.19 -27.39 -2.30
CA GLU A 232 7.91 -28.10 -2.15
C GLU A 232 7.27 -28.41 -3.52
N ILE A 233 7.24 -27.44 -4.43
CA ILE A 233 6.70 -27.62 -5.78
C ILE A 233 7.53 -28.64 -6.56
N HIS A 234 8.86 -28.58 -6.46
CA HIS A 234 9.78 -29.52 -7.11
C HIS A 234 9.56 -30.95 -6.62
N ASP A 235 9.45 -31.16 -5.31
CA ASP A 235 9.23 -32.47 -4.70
C ASP A 235 7.91 -33.12 -5.13
N ILE A 236 6.83 -32.33 -5.20
CA ILE A 236 5.52 -32.80 -5.67
C ILE A 236 5.61 -33.21 -7.14
N TYR A 237 6.33 -32.44 -7.96
CA TYR A 237 6.55 -32.74 -9.37
C TYR A 237 7.31 -34.07 -9.57
N GLN A 238 8.37 -34.31 -8.78
CA GLN A 238 9.18 -35.53 -8.85
C GLN A 238 8.41 -36.79 -8.42
N LYS A 239 7.56 -36.70 -7.39
CA LYS A 239 6.88 -37.87 -6.81
C LYS A 239 5.73 -38.40 -7.66
N ASN A 240 4.86 -37.52 -8.18
CA ASN A 240 3.70 -37.95 -8.95
C ASN A 240 3.19 -36.85 -9.89
N ARG A 241 3.44 -37.00 -11.20
CA ARG A 241 3.03 -36.05 -12.22
C ARG A 241 1.52 -35.79 -12.30
N SER A 242 0.69 -36.79 -11.95
CA SER A 242 -0.78 -36.62 -11.95
C SER A 242 -1.25 -35.80 -10.74
N ALA A 243 -0.73 -36.11 -9.55
CA ALA A 243 -1.01 -35.36 -8.33
C ALA A 243 -0.48 -33.92 -8.40
N PHE A 244 0.68 -33.73 -9.05
CA PHE A 244 1.24 -32.41 -9.31
C PHE A 244 0.29 -31.53 -10.12
N ARG A 245 -0.35 -32.05 -11.17
CA ARG A 245 -1.27 -31.25 -12.01
C ARG A 245 -2.44 -30.69 -11.19
N GLU A 246 -3.02 -31.49 -10.31
CA GLU A 246 -4.16 -31.03 -9.50
C GLU A 246 -3.73 -30.07 -8.41
N HIS A 247 -2.57 -30.32 -7.79
CA HIS A 247 -1.99 -29.40 -6.82
C HIS A 247 -1.60 -28.05 -7.46
N ALA A 248 -0.96 -28.08 -8.63
CA ALA A 248 -0.59 -26.90 -9.41
C ALA A 248 -1.82 -26.08 -9.81
N LYS A 249 -2.92 -26.72 -10.19
CA LYS A 249 -4.18 -26.02 -10.50
C LYS A 249 -4.70 -25.23 -9.28
N ILE A 250 -4.66 -25.81 -8.09
CA ILE A 250 -5.06 -25.14 -6.84
C ILE A 250 -4.10 -23.98 -6.53
N MET A 251 -2.79 -24.19 -6.63
CA MET A 251 -1.79 -23.15 -6.38
C MET A 251 -1.94 -21.97 -7.34
N ILE A 252 -2.10 -22.22 -8.64
CA ILE A 252 -2.32 -21.16 -9.64
C ILE A 252 -3.59 -20.37 -9.31
N LEU A 253 -4.68 -21.03 -8.90
CA LEU A 253 -5.90 -20.34 -8.48
C LEU A 253 -5.67 -19.46 -7.25
N LYS A 254 -4.93 -19.95 -6.25
CA LYS A 254 -4.57 -19.20 -5.05
C LYS A 254 -3.73 -17.97 -5.40
N TRP A 255 -2.65 -18.14 -6.16
CA TRP A 255 -1.78 -17.04 -6.58
C TRP A 255 -2.52 -16.02 -7.45
N LYS A 256 -3.41 -16.46 -8.35
CA LYS A 256 -4.26 -15.54 -9.11
C LYS A 256 -5.15 -14.69 -8.21
N ARG A 257 -5.73 -15.26 -7.15
CA ARG A 257 -6.52 -14.49 -6.17
C ARG A 257 -5.65 -13.53 -5.38
N GLU A 258 -4.52 -14.00 -4.85
CA GLU A 258 -3.57 -13.19 -4.08
C GLU A 258 -3.00 -12.02 -4.90
N TYR A 259 -2.71 -12.24 -6.18
CA TYR A 259 -2.25 -11.19 -7.09
C TYR A 259 -3.36 -10.17 -7.37
N ARG A 260 -4.57 -10.65 -7.71
CA ARG A 260 -5.73 -9.77 -7.96
C ARG A 260 -6.20 -8.99 -6.74
N SER A 261 -5.99 -9.48 -5.53
CA SER A 261 -6.32 -8.71 -4.32
C SER A 261 -5.33 -7.58 -4.05
N LYS A 262 -4.17 -7.58 -4.71
CA LYS A 262 -3.10 -6.60 -4.53
C LYS A 262 -3.11 -5.49 -5.60
N ILE A 263 -3.88 -5.65 -6.67
CA ILE A 263 -4.00 -4.71 -7.79
C ILE A 263 -5.41 -4.17 -7.78
#